data_AF-A0ABC9N9G0-F1
#
_entry.id   AF-A0ABC9N9G0-F1
#
_cell.length_a   1.000
_cell.length_b   1.000
_cell.length_c   1.000
_cell.angle_alpha   90.00
_cell.angle_beta   90.00
_cell.angle_gamma   90.00
#
_symmetry.space_group_name_H-M   'P 1'
#
loop_
_entity.id
_entity.type
_entity.pdbx_description
1 polymer ?
#
loop_
_entity_poly.entity_id
_entity_poly.type
_entity_poly.pdbx_seq_one_letter_code
_entity_poly.pdbx_strand_id
1 'polypeptide(L)'
;MVVDGIHDGVDCFISEIGEIKISGITDEQLNVRIETGGTEIFNESYYALKGNVVIHEIGEMLRSHFSLHDPKGMSNNVVSYYQAPLSITAVFSGKQDTVRRSFNAYYSRCRTSVSPSDVLFLTHESTIRTAHDRMEYLTFTAHKGMSVDMSIAYMDAGKEKYKTVSEQVDATAGMLAVSFSLDKIVRRSGIAVSSITYYDVLLKKDGTVKDKVRFVNDDRQYRNVTNFIYRNAFGMPETMAFTGLVEYSPELEGDPVELLQRTVRTSSKYIDSRTVNSGYLDTRQYGKVLDLITTDSLQLYNTETSTEVVTTDIDFSHKRTGNEKINVSLTFRQASRLHLAFERTGDNGIYGRIFDRTFDNTFE
;
A
#
# COMPACT_ATOMS: atom_id res chain seq x y z
N MET A 1 -1.22 -11.83 -38.60
CA MET A 1 -0.58 -11.01 -37.55
C MET A 1 -0.48 -11.80 -36.24
N VAL A 2 0.63 -11.69 -35.49
CA VAL A 2 0.85 -12.33 -34.18
C VAL A 2 1.17 -11.25 -33.14
N VAL A 3 0.60 -11.35 -31.94
CA VAL A 3 0.79 -10.39 -30.83
C VAL A 3 1.28 -11.15 -29.61
N ASP A 4 2.49 -10.81 -29.16
CA ASP A 4 3.17 -11.37 -27.99
C ASP A 4 3.29 -10.31 -26.88
N GLY A 5 3.37 -10.76 -25.62
CA GLY A 5 3.51 -9.90 -24.43
C GLY A 5 2.19 -9.64 -23.70
N ILE A 6 1.04 -9.89 -24.34
CA ILE A 6 -0.29 -9.90 -23.72
C ILE A 6 -1.12 -11.06 -24.26
N HIS A 7 -1.91 -11.70 -23.38
CA HIS A 7 -2.68 -12.90 -23.71
C HIS A 7 -4.16 -12.73 -23.40
N ASP A 8 -5.02 -13.29 -24.25
CA ASP A 8 -6.47 -13.19 -24.11
C ASP A 8 -6.94 -14.01 -22.90
N GLY A 9 -7.75 -13.41 -22.04
CA GLY A 9 -8.30 -14.04 -20.83
C GLY A 9 -7.29 -14.31 -19.71
N VAL A 10 -6.04 -13.84 -19.84
CA VAL A 10 -4.99 -14.03 -18.82
C VAL A 10 -4.79 -12.75 -18.04
N ASP A 11 -5.32 -12.74 -16.81
CA ASP A 11 -5.16 -11.64 -15.86
C ASP A 11 -3.68 -11.46 -15.47
N CYS A 12 -3.25 -10.20 -15.33
CA CYS A 12 -1.85 -9.88 -15.03
C CYS A 12 -1.73 -8.65 -14.13
N PHE A 13 -0.56 -8.52 -13.50
CA PHE A 13 -0.16 -7.29 -12.83
C PHE A 13 0.41 -6.31 -13.88
N ILE A 14 0.09 -5.02 -13.79
CA ILE A 14 0.55 -4.03 -14.79
C ILE A 14 2.08 -3.96 -14.93
N SER A 15 2.84 -4.28 -13.88
CA SER A 15 4.30 -4.31 -13.91
C SER A 15 4.88 -5.49 -14.72
N GLU A 16 4.06 -6.50 -15.01
CA GLU A 16 4.43 -7.67 -15.83
C GLU A 16 4.19 -7.40 -17.32
N ILE A 17 3.40 -6.38 -17.66
CA ILE A 17 3.20 -5.94 -19.04
C ILE A 17 4.48 -5.23 -19.50
N GLY A 18 5.38 -6.04 -20.07
CA GLY A 18 6.62 -5.58 -20.68
C GLY A 18 6.39 -5.01 -22.08
N GLU A 19 7.22 -5.45 -23.02
CA GLU A 19 7.11 -5.05 -24.42
C GLU A 19 6.02 -5.86 -25.12
N ILE A 20 5.12 -5.19 -25.83
CA ILE A 20 4.19 -5.86 -26.75
C ILE A 20 4.84 -5.95 -28.12
N LYS A 21 5.05 -7.17 -28.61
CA LYS A 21 5.70 -7.44 -29.89
C LYS A 21 4.66 -7.91 -30.89
N ILE A 22 4.48 -7.15 -31.96
CA ILE A 22 3.59 -7.50 -33.06
C ILE A 22 4.41 -7.86 -34.28
N SER A 23 4.15 -9.03 -34.87
CA SER A 23 4.85 -9.54 -36.04
C SER A 23 3.89 -10.02 -37.13
N GLY A 24 4.43 -10.18 -38.35
CA GLY A 24 3.65 -10.62 -39.52
C GLY A 24 2.68 -9.55 -40.01
N ILE A 25 3.09 -8.27 -39.93
CA ILE A 25 2.34 -7.12 -40.45
C ILE A 25 2.64 -7.00 -41.95
N THR A 26 1.62 -7.17 -42.80
CA THR A 26 1.76 -7.22 -44.27
C THR A 26 1.70 -5.84 -44.93
N ASP A 27 0.89 -4.93 -44.38
CA ASP A 27 0.74 -3.56 -44.82
C ASP A 27 1.47 -2.69 -43.80
N GLU A 28 2.41 -1.85 -44.22
CA GLU A 28 3.36 -1.12 -43.39
C GLU A 28 2.76 -0.29 -42.24
N GLN A 29 1.43 -0.19 -42.11
CA GLN A 29 0.72 0.54 -41.07
C GLN A 29 -0.10 -0.39 -40.16
N LEU A 30 0.02 -0.20 -38.85
CA LEU A 30 -0.73 -0.87 -37.79
C LEU A 30 -1.42 0.17 -36.91
N ASN A 31 -2.74 0.08 -36.73
CA ASN A 31 -3.44 0.86 -35.71
C ASN A 31 -3.56 0.04 -34.42
N VAL A 32 -3.29 0.68 -33.28
CA VAL A 32 -3.35 0.07 -31.96
C VAL A 32 -4.29 0.90 -31.11
N ARG A 33 -5.37 0.27 -30.64
CA ARG A 33 -6.35 0.87 -29.73
C ARG A 33 -6.39 0.10 -28.42
N ILE A 34 -6.32 0.79 -27.29
CA ILE A 34 -6.50 0.20 -25.96
C ILE A 34 -7.65 0.92 -25.26
N GLU A 35 -8.56 0.13 -24.70
CA GLU A 35 -9.75 0.60 -23.99
C GLU A 35 -9.77 0.00 -22.58
N THR A 36 -10.24 0.78 -21.62
CA THR A 36 -10.54 0.31 -20.26
C THR A 36 -11.96 0.71 -19.88
N GLY A 37 -12.78 -0.26 -19.45
CA GLY A 37 -14.18 0.00 -19.08
C GLY A 37 -15.04 0.61 -20.20
N GLY A 38 -14.67 0.39 -21.47
CA GLY A 38 -15.34 0.97 -22.64
C GLY A 38 -14.87 2.38 -23.02
N THR A 39 -13.92 2.96 -22.29
CA THR A 39 -13.28 4.24 -22.63
C THR A 39 -11.97 4.00 -23.35
N GLU A 40 -11.79 4.64 -24.52
CA GLU A 40 -10.52 4.66 -25.23
C GLU A 40 -9.48 5.47 -24.44
N ILE A 41 -8.35 4.83 -24.13
CA ILE A 41 -7.24 5.46 -23.39
C ILE A 41 -5.98 5.59 -24.23
N PHE A 42 -5.91 4.88 -25.35
CA PHE A 42 -4.78 4.90 -26.25
C PHE A 42 -5.25 4.55 -27.67
N ASN A 43 -4.84 5.34 -28.66
CA ASN A 43 -5.13 5.10 -30.06
C ASN A 43 -4.05 5.72 -30.95
N GLU A 44 -3.17 4.88 -31.47
CA GLU A 44 -2.03 5.32 -32.26
C GLU A 44 -1.84 4.48 -33.52
N SER A 45 -1.19 5.07 -34.52
CA SER A 45 -0.78 4.37 -35.74
C SER A 45 0.74 4.22 -35.77
N TYR A 46 1.18 3.00 -35.98
CA TYR A 46 2.58 2.60 -36.07
C TYR A 46 2.95 2.21 -37.49
N TYR A 47 4.20 2.47 -37.87
CA TYR A 47 4.76 1.97 -39.12
C TYR A 47 5.67 0.77 -38.84
N ALA A 48 5.39 -0.35 -39.50
CA ALA A 48 6.08 -1.61 -39.27
C ALA A 48 7.48 -1.61 -39.91
N LEU A 49 8.51 -1.85 -39.12
CA LEU A 49 9.87 -2.06 -39.63
C LEU A 49 10.07 -3.55 -39.93
N LYS A 50 10.19 -3.89 -41.23
CA LYS A 50 10.30 -5.29 -41.70
C LYS A 50 9.14 -6.17 -41.19
N GLY A 51 7.93 -5.63 -41.15
CA GLY A 51 6.73 -6.33 -40.71
C GLY A 51 6.58 -6.51 -39.20
N ASN A 52 7.35 -5.77 -38.39
CA ASN A 52 7.30 -5.80 -36.93
C ASN A 52 7.05 -4.43 -36.31
N VAL A 53 6.32 -4.40 -35.20
CA VAL A 53 6.11 -3.24 -34.32
C VAL A 53 6.37 -3.68 -32.88
N VAL A 54 7.03 -2.83 -32.09
CA VAL A 54 7.24 -3.03 -30.66
C VAL A 54 6.69 -1.83 -29.92
N ILE A 55 5.86 -2.08 -28.91
CA ILE A 55 5.25 -1.05 -28.09
C ILE A 55 5.77 -1.22 -26.66
N HIS A 56 6.20 -0.12 -26.06
CA HIS A 56 6.78 -0.08 -24.73
C HIS A 56 5.82 0.59 -23.75
N GLU A 57 6.05 0.37 -22.45
CA GLU A 57 5.48 1.16 -21.35
C GLU A 57 3.94 1.17 -21.23
N ILE A 58 3.24 0.21 -21.84
CA ILE A 58 1.78 0.08 -21.68
C ILE A 58 1.39 -0.11 -20.20
N GLY A 59 2.15 -0.89 -19.43
CA GLY A 59 1.94 -1.05 -18.00
C GLY A 59 2.01 0.26 -17.21
N GLU A 60 2.98 1.13 -17.55
CA GLU A 60 3.15 2.44 -16.91
C GLU A 60 2.03 3.41 -17.29
N MET A 61 1.60 3.41 -18.55
CA MET A 61 0.45 4.19 -18.99
C MET A 61 -0.82 3.79 -18.22
N LEU A 62 -1.08 2.48 -18.10
CA LEU A 62 -2.23 1.94 -17.37
C LEU A 62 -2.26 2.32 -15.89
N ARG A 63 -1.09 2.58 -15.28
CA ARG A 63 -0.97 2.95 -13.87
C ARG A 63 -1.81 4.18 -13.52
N SER A 64 -1.88 5.17 -14.41
CA SER A 64 -2.61 6.42 -14.17
C SER A 64 -4.14 6.28 -14.23
N HIS A 65 -4.64 5.14 -14.73
CA HIS A 65 -6.07 4.85 -14.83
C HIS A 65 -6.63 4.12 -13.59
N PHE A 66 -5.80 3.80 -12.59
CA PHE A 66 -6.28 3.28 -11.31
C PHE A 66 -6.62 4.42 -10.35
N SER A 67 -7.83 4.40 -9.81
CA SER A 67 -8.26 5.29 -8.73
C SER A 67 -7.86 4.73 -7.37
N LEU A 68 -6.60 4.92 -6.99
CA LEU A 68 -6.07 4.40 -5.73
C LEU A 68 -6.55 5.23 -4.55
N HIS A 69 -6.99 4.55 -3.49
CA HIS A 69 -7.36 5.22 -2.24
C HIS A 69 -6.14 5.47 -1.37
N ASP A 70 -6.07 6.64 -0.74
CA ASP A 70 -5.09 6.86 0.32
C ASP A 70 -5.44 6.00 1.54
N PRO A 71 -4.44 5.33 2.14
CA PRO A 71 -4.64 4.65 3.40
C PRO A 71 -5.19 5.62 4.45
N LYS A 72 -5.96 5.14 5.41
CA LYS A 72 -6.54 5.98 6.46
C LYS A 72 -6.03 5.48 7.81
N GLY A 73 -5.74 6.40 8.72
CA GLY A 73 -5.32 6.08 10.09
C GLY A 73 -6.44 5.48 10.94
N MET A 74 -6.07 5.03 12.14
CA MET A 74 -6.91 4.21 13.03
C MET A 74 -8.27 4.84 13.37
N SER A 75 -8.33 6.17 13.54
CA SER A 75 -9.57 6.89 13.89
C SER A 75 -10.68 6.79 12.83
N ASN A 76 -10.34 6.41 11.59
CA ASN A 76 -11.32 6.24 10.51
C ASN A 76 -12.05 4.90 10.56
N ASN A 77 -11.64 3.96 11.44
CA ASN A 77 -12.25 2.63 11.58
C ASN A 77 -12.44 1.87 10.26
N VAL A 78 -11.53 2.04 9.29
CA VAL A 78 -11.63 1.34 8.01
C VAL A 78 -11.30 -0.14 8.20
N VAL A 79 -12.24 -1.01 7.89
CA VAL A 79 -12.07 -2.47 8.09
C VAL A 79 -11.54 -3.16 6.84
N SER A 80 -11.76 -2.57 5.66
CA SER A 80 -11.31 -3.12 4.39
C SER A 80 -11.17 -2.05 3.31
N TYR A 81 -10.29 -2.32 2.35
CA TYR A 81 -10.12 -1.56 1.12
C TYR A 81 -10.31 -2.49 -0.07
N TYR A 82 -10.93 -1.98 -1.13
CA TYR A 82 -11.16 -2.70 -2.36
C TYR A 82 -10.67 -1.87 -3.55
N GLN A 83 -9.99 -2.52 -4.47
CA GLN A 83 -9.57 -1.93 -5.74
C GLN A 83 -10.01 -2.88 -6.87
N ALA A 84 -10.93 -2.40 -7.70
CA ALA A 84 -11.34 -3.12 -8.90
C ALA A 84 -10.17 -3.22 -9.89
N PRO A 85 -10.05 -4.34 -10.63
CA PRO A 85 -9.09 -4.43 -11.71
C PRO A 85 -9.57 -3.58 -12.90
N LEU A 86 -8.63 -3.20 -13.77
CA LEU A 86 -8.96 -2.57 -15.05
C LEU A 86 -9.30 -3.65 -16.08
N SER A 87 -10.53 -3.62 -16.60
CA SER A 87 -10.92 -4.49 -17.72
C SER A 87 -10.37 -3.92 -19.02
N ILE A 88 -9.28 -4.50 -19.52
CA ILE A 88 -8.57 -4.03 -20.71
C ILE A 88 -9.09 -4.74 -21.97
N THR A 89 -9.24 -3.97 -23.03
CA THR A 89 -9.36 -4.48 -24.40
C THR A 89 -8.30 -3.80 -25.26
N ALA A 90 -7.38 -4.59 -25.81
CA ALA A 90 -6.42 -4.15 -26.81
C ALA A 90 -6.82 -4.68 -28.19
N VAL A 91 -6.87 -3.79 -29.17
CA VAL A 91 -7.20 -4.08 -30.57
C VAL A 91 -6.04 -3.64 -31.45
N PHE A 92 -5.50 -4.59 -32.21
CA PHE A 92 -4.44 -4.38 -33.18
C PHE A 92 -5.04 -4.58 -34.56
N SER A 93 -5.07 -3.53 -35.37
CA SER A 93 -5.72 -3.53 -36.69
C SER A 93 -4.71 -3.20 -37.78
N GLY A 94 -4.37 -4.20 -38.59
CA GLY A 94 -3.80 -4.00 -39.91
C GLY A 94 -4.90 -3.89 -40.97
N LYS A 95 -4.51 -3.75 -42.23
CA LYS A 95 -5.48 -3.63 -43.33
C LYS A 95 -6.23 -4.93 -43.64
N GLN A 96 -5.61 -6.08 -43.42
CA GLN A 96 -6.18 -7.41 -43.69
C GLN A 96 -6.55 -8.19 -42.43
N ASP A 97 -5.87 -7.91 -41.31
CA ASP A 97 -6.00 -8.66 -40.06
C ASP A 97 -6.32 -7.74 -38.88
N THR A 98 -7.24 -8.18 -38.01
CA THR A 98 -7.47 -7.58 -36.70
C THR A 98 -7.30 -8.63 -35.61
N VAL A 99 -6.50 -8.32 -34.59
CA VAL A 99 -6.32 -9.15 -33.40
C VAL A 99 -6.85 -8.40 -32.19
N ARG A 100 -7.72 -9.05 -31.42
CA ARG A 100 -8.25 -8.54 -30.15
C ARG A 100 -7.71 -9.35 -28.99
N ARG A 101 -7.41 -8.67 -27.88
CA ARG A 101 -7.04 -9.25 -26.59
C ARG A 101 -7.84 -8.55 -25.49
N SER A 102 -8.46 -9.33 -24.62
CA SER A 102 -9.22 -8.83 -23.46
C SER A 102 -8.76 -9.56 -22.20
N PHE A 103 -8.42 -8.82 -21.15
CA PHE A 103 -7.91 -9.35 -19.87
C PHE A 103 -8.12 -8.34 -18.74
N ASN A 104 -8.03 -8.77 -17.48
CA ASN A 104 -8.03 -7.84 -16.36
C ASN A 104 -6.59 -7.52 -15.92
N ALA A 105 -6.33 -6.23 -15.73
CA ALA A 105 -5.06 -5.74 -15.21
C ALA A 105 -5.20 -5.30 -13.75
N TYR A 106 -4.25 -5.72 -12.91
CA TYR A 106 -4.20 -5.41 -11.49
C TYR A 106 -3.04 -4.45 -11.21
N TYR A 107 -3.24 -3.51 -10.28
CA TYR A 107 -2.22 -2.54 -9.96
C TYR A 107 -0.98 -3.21 -9.35
N SER A 108 0.20 -2.76 -9.77
CA SER A 108 1.49 -3.18 -9.22
C SER A 108 2.58 -2.17 -9.57
N ARG A 109 3.51 -1.92 -8.65
CA ARG A 109 4.70 -1.08 -8.87
C ARG A 109 5.99 -1.88 -8.99
N CYS A 110 5.97 -3.14 -8.58
CA CYS A 110 7.12 -4.02 -8.55
C CYS A 110 6.90 -5.22 -9.47
N ARG A 111 7.99 -5.77 -10.04
CA ARG A 111 7.93 -7.07 -10.69
C ARG A 111 7.62 -8.13 -9.67
N THR A 112 6.74 -9.03 -10.04
CA THR A 112 6.22 -10.07 -9.16
C THR A 112 6.57 -11.45 -9.73
N SER A 113 6.64 -12.44 -8.83
CA SER A 113 6.76 -13.86 -9.19
C SER A 113 5.43 -14.61 -9.04
N VAL A 114 4.38 -13.88 -8.70
CA VAL A 114 3.01 -14.35 -8.47
C VAL A 114 2.06 -13.68 -9.46
N SER A 115 1.00 -14.39 -9.81
CA SER A 115 -0.06 -13.94 -10.71
C SER A 115 -1.31 -13.52 -9.90
N PRO A 116 -2.17 -12.63 -10.42
CA PRO A 116 -3.46 -12.33 -9.78
C PRO A 116 -4.38 -13.54 -9.56
N SER A 117 -4.14 -14.66 -10.26
CA SER A 117 -4.89 -15.91 -10.02
C SER A 117 -4.41 -16.70 -8.79
N ASP A 118 -3.22 -16.39 -8.27
CA ASP A 118 -2.67 -17.05 -7.10
C ASP A 118 -3.45 -16.67 -5.84
N VAL A 119 -3.58 -17.63 -4.92
CA VAL A 119 -4.33 -17.45 -3.66
C VAL A 119 -3.34 -17.36 -2.51
N LEU A 120 -2.82 -16.16 -2.28
CA LEU A 120 -1.84 -15.86 -1.25
C LEU A 120 -1.97 -14.42 -0.74
N PHE A 121 -1.40 -14.16 0.43
CA PHE A 121 -1.27 -12.81 0.95
C PHE A 121 -0.09 -12.12 0.28
N LEU A 122 -0.36 -10.95 -0.31
CA LEU A 122 0.59 -10.09 -1.00
C LEU A 122 1.33 -9.20 0.00
N THR A 123 2.08 -9.84 0.90
CA THR A 123 2.96 -9.19 1.88
C THR A 123 4.33 -9.88 1.89
N HIS A 124 5.36 -9.14 2.29
CA HIS A 124 6.71 -9.71 2.42
C HIS A 124 6.87 -10.61 3.66
N GLU A 125 6.00 -10.48 4.67
CA GLU A 125 6.16 -11.12 5.97
C GLU A 125 5.22 -12.31 6.16
N SER A 126 5.74 -13.46 6.64
CA SER A 126 4.88 -14.57 7.11
C SER A 126 4.64 -14.51 8.63
N THR A 127 5.33 -13.62 9.33
CA THR A 127 5.20 -13.42 10.77
C THR A 127 5.39 -11.96 11.10
N ILE A 128 4.32 -11.32 11.54
CA ILE A 128 4.25 -9.89 11.85
C ILE A 128 4.16 -9.73 13.36
N ARG A 129 4.92 -8.78 13.91
CA ARG A 129 4.83 -8.41 15.34
C ARG A 129 3.87 -7.23 15.48
N THR A 130 2.74 -7.47 16.12
CA THR A 130 1.67 -6.49 16.27
C THR A 130 1.49 -6.08 17.73
N ALA A 131 0.73 -5.02 17.97
CA ALA A 131 0.35 -4.54 19.29
C ALA A 131 -1.05 -3.91 19.23
N HIS A 132 -1.65 -3.63 20.38
CA HIS A 132 -3.04 -3.11 20.46
C HIS A 132 -3.26 -1.77 19.72
N ASP A 133 -2.22 -0.96 19.60
CA ASP A 133 -2.17 0.36 18.97
C ASP A 133 -1.67 0.31 17.53
N ARG A 134 -1.52 -0.90 16.95
CA ARG A 134 -1.08 -1.09 15.56
C ARG A 134 -2.24 -1.51 14.69
N MET A 135 -2.32 -0.86 13.53
CA MET A 135 -3.14 -1.34 12.43
C MET A 135 -2.39 -2.46 11.70
N GLU A 136 -3.12 -3.49 11.29
CA GLU A 136 -2.60 -4.58 10.49
C GLU A 136 -3.55 -4.85 9.33
N TYR A 137 -3.03 -4.80 8.11
CA TYR A 137 -3.78 -5.12 6.89
C TYR A 137 -3.06 -6.22 6.13
N LEU A 138 -3.83 -7.17 5.60
CA LEU A 138 -3.33 -8.14 4.64
C LEU A 138 -4.05 -7.97 3.32
N THR A 139 -3.26 -7.83 2.26
CA THR A 139 -3.73 -7.69 0.88
C THR A 139 -3.72 -9.05 0.20
N PHE A 140 -4.73 -9.34 -0.61
CA PHE A 140 -4.79 -10.50 -1.50
C PHE A 140 -5.77 -10.24 -2.65
N THR A 141 -5.70 -11.04 -3.71
CA THR A 141 -6.68 -10.97 -4.80
C THR A 141 -7.92 -11.77 -4.41
N ALA A 142 -9.08 -11.11 -4.35
CA ALA A 142 -10.34 -11.72 -3.96
C ALA A 142 -10.99 -12.44 -5.16
N HIS A 143 -11.42 -13.67 -4.92
CA HIS A 143 -12.09 -14.54 -5.88
C HIS A 143 -13.29 -15.22 -5.23
N LYS A 144 -14.22 -15.70 -6.05
CA LYS A 144 -15.34 -16.51 -5.56
C LYS A 144 -14.82 -17.77 -4.85
N GLY A 145 -15.46 -18.12 -3.73
CA GLY A 145 -15.11 -19.30 -2.91
C GLY A 145 -13.98 -19.05 -1.91
N MET A 146 -13.53 -17.80 -1.75
CA MET A 146 -12.53 -17.43 -0.76
C MET A 146 -13.14 -17.12 0.60
N SER A 147 -12.41 -17.49 1.65
CA SER A 147 -12.73 -17.15 3.04
C SER A 147 -11.45 -16.96 3.85
N VAL A 148 -11.56 -16.32 5.00
CA VAL A 148 -10.43 -16.15 5.91
C VAL A 148 -10.79 -16.68 7.29
N ASP A 149 -9.89 -17.47 7.87
CA ASP A 149 -9.99 -17.94 9.25
C ASP A 149 -8.92 -17.28 10.12
N MET A 150 -9.32 -16.79 11.29
CA MET A 150 -8.45 -16.27 12.34
C MET A 150 -8.32 -17.34 13.42
N SER A 151 -7.18 -18.04 13.47
CA SER A 151 -6.89 -19.06 14.48
C SER A 151 -6.04 -18.47 15.60
N ILE A 152 -6.62 -18.31 16.77
CA ILE A 152 -6.10 -17.48 17.86
C ILE A 152 -5.58 -18.39 18.97
N ALA A 153 -4.31 -18.24 19.31
CA ALA A 153 -3.66 -18.89 20.44
C ALA A 153 -3.64 -17.95 21.64
N TYR A 154 -4.16 -18.41 22.78
CA TYR A 154 -4.31 -17.58 23.97
C TYR A 154 -4.14 -18.37 25.25
N MET A 155 -3.77 -17.67 26.31
CA MET A 155 -3.61 -18.20 27.66
C MET A 155 -4.90 -18.02 28.46
N ASP A 156 -5.39 -19.12 29.03
CA ASP A 156 -6.53 -19.14 29.93
C ASP A 156 -6.21 -20.00 31.16
N ALA A 157 -6.24 -19.39 32.34
CA ALA A 157 -5.85 -20.00 33.60
C ALA A 157 -4.48 -20.73 33.54
N GLY A 158 -3.49 -20.13 32.88
CA GLY A 158 -2.14 -20.67 32.74
C GLY A 158 -1.99 -21.83 31.74
N LYS A 159 -3.02 -22.13 30.94
CA LYS A 159 -2.97 -23.14 29.88
C LYS A 159 -3.19 -22.49 28.52
N GLU A 160 -2.43 -22.96 27.53
CA GLU A 160 -2.62 -22.55 26.13
C GLU A 160 -3.92 -23.17 25.59
N LYS A 161 -4.72 -22.34 24.94
CA LYS A 161 -5.97 -22.70 24.26
C LYS A 161 -5.99 -22.09 22.86
N TYR A 162 -6.83 -22.66 22.00
CA TYR A 162 -7.01 -22.21 20.64
C TYR A 162 -8.49 -21.94 20.34
N LYS A 163 -8.76 -20.86 19.61
CA LYS A 163 -10.09 -20.51 19.11
C LYS A 163 -9.99 -20.06 17.65
N THR A 164 -10.84 -20.59 16.79
CA THR A 164 -10.92 -20.14 15.38
C THR A 164 -12.20 -19.35 15.16
N VAL A 165 -12.08 -18.23 14.44
CA VAL A 165 -13.20 -17.42 13.98
C VAL A 165 -13.09 -17.28 12.46
N SER A 166 -14.17 -17.59 11.74
CA SER A 166 -14.23 -17.50 10.29
C SER A 166 -14.90 -16.20 9.84
N GLU A 167 -14.38 -15.60 8.77
CA GLU A 167 -14.93 -14.43 8.10
C GLU A 167 -15.06 -14.74 6.60
N GLN A 168 -16.24 -14.49 6.05
CA GLN A 168 -16.45 -14.59 4.60
C GLN A 168 -15.87 -13.35 3.92
N VAL A 169 -15.28 -13.56 2.76
CA VAL A 169 -14.80 -12.47 1.92
C VAL A 169 -15.83 -12.26 0.82
N ASP A 170 -16.30 -11.02 0.66
CA ASP A 170 -17.23 -10.69 -0.42
C ASP A 170 -16.61 -11.03 -1.77
N ALA A 171 -17.39 -11.72 -2.61
CA ALA A 171 -16.92 -12.39 -3.83
C ALA A 171 -16.65 -11.43 -5.01
N THR A 172 -16.37 -10.16 -4.74
CA THR A 172 -16.09 -9.16 -5.78
C THR A 172 -14.65 -9.33 -6.27
N ALA A 173 -14.49 -9.69 -7.54
CA ALA A 173 -13.19 -9.88 -8.15
C ALA A 173 -12.37 -8.58 -8.13
N GLY A 174 -11.20 -8.61 -7.51
CA GLY A 174 -10.33 -7.45 -7.39
C GLY A 174 -9.28 -7.60 -6.30
N MET A 175 -8.54 -6.54 -6.03
CA MET A 175 -7.64 -6.50 -4.89
C MET A 175 -8.44 -6.16 -3.63
N LEU A 176 -8.19 -6.89 -2.55
CA LEU A 176 -8.80 -6.63 -1.26
C LEU A 176 -7.72 -6.58 -0.18
N ALA A 177 -7.78 -5.56 0.67
CA ALA A 177 -7.00 -5.48 1.89
C ALA A 177 -7.96 -5.49 3.06
N VAL A 178 -7.80 -6.43 3.98
CA VAL A 178 -8.66 -6.59 5.15
C VAL A 178 -7.86 -6.33 6.40
N SER A 179 -8.44 -5.57 7.33
CA SER A 179 -7.84 -5.37 8.64
C SER A 179 -7.86 -6.66 9.45
N PHE A 180 -6.72 -7.00 10.05
CA PHE A 180 -6.56 -8.05 11.04
C PHE A 180 -5.93 -7.53 12.33
N SER A 181 -6.03 -6.22 12.58
CA SER A 181 -5.49 -5.57 13.78
C SER A 181 -5.98 -6.27 15.06
N LEU A 182 -5.16 -6.26 16.11
CA LEU A 182 -5.43 -6.99 17.34
C LEU A 182 -6.78 -6.61 17.98
N ASP A 183 -7.21 -5.35 17.87
CA ASP A 183 -8.53 -4.89 18.31
C ASP A 183 -9.68 -5.63 17.59
N LYS A 184 -9.58 -5.85 16.27
CA LYS A 184 -10.58 -6.66 15.53
C LYS A 184 -10.61 -8.08 16.05
N ILE A 185 -9.43 -8.69 16.28
CA ILE A 185 -9.31 -10.06 16.80
C ILE A 185 -9.99 -10.19 18.16
N VAL A 186 -9.76 -9.23 19.06
CA VAL A 186 -10.40 -9.18 20.38
C VAL A 186 -11.91 -9.07 20.26
N ARG A 187 -12.43 -8.13 19.45
CA ARG A 187 -13.88 -7.94 19.25
C ARG A 187 -14.55 -9.19 18.68
N ARG A 188 -13.91 -9.87 17.74
CA ARG A 188 -14.45 -11.07 17.09
C ARG A 188 -14.37 -12.32 17.97
N SER A 189 -13.31 -12.45 18.77
CA SER A 189 -13.06 -13.63 19.57
C SER A 189 -13.58 -13.54 21.00
N GLY A 190 -13.75 -12.33 21.55
CA GLY A 190 -14.04 -12.10 22.96
C GLY A 190 -12.86 -12.43 23.89
N ILE A 191 -11.65 -12.61 23.36
CA ILE A 191 -10.43 -12.90 24.14
C ILE A 191 -9.72 -11.58 24.41
N ALA A 192 -9.35 -11.33 25.68
CA ALA A 192 -8.62 -10.13 26.07
C ALA A 192 -7.23 -10.06 25.41
N VAL A 193 -6.78 -8.85 25.05
CA VAL A 193 -5.45 -8.58 24.45
C VAL A 193 -4.34 -9.26 25.23
N SER A 194 -4.32 -9.12 26.56
CA SER A 194 -3.28 -9.66 27.44
C SER A 194 -3.24 -11.19 27.48
N SER A 195 -4.31 -11.86 27.07
CA SER A 195 -4.37 -13.32 26.97
C SER A 195 -3.88 -13.84 25.63
N ILE A 196 -3.95 -13.04 24.56
CA ILE A 196 -3.57 -13.48 23.21
C ILE A 196 -2.04 -13.54 23.10
N THR A 197 -1.51 -14.69 22.70
CA THR A 197 -0.07 -14.86 22.45
C THR A 197 0.25 -14.62 20.97
N TYR A 198 -0.52 -15.25 20.08
CA TYR A 198 -0.43 -15.03 18.64
C TYR A 198 -1.75 -15.43 17.97
N TYR A 199 -1.94 -15.02 16.72
CA TYR A 199 -3.00 -15.55 15.88
C TYR A 199 -2.50 -15.77 14.45
N ASP A 200 -2.98 -16.83 13.82
CA ASP A 200 -2.71 -17.15 12.42
C ASP A 200 -3.93 -16.72 11.59
N VAL A 201 -3.70 -15.89 10.58
CA VAL A 201 -4.70 -15.56 9.56
C VAL A 201 -4.48 -16.51 8.39
N LEU A 202 -5.51 -17.30 8.09
CA LEU A 202 -5.48 -18.38 7.10
C LEU A 202 -6.33 -17.98 5.90
N LEU A 203 -5.70 -17.84 4.73
CA LEU A 203 -6.42 -17.63 3.48
C LEU A 203 -6.89 -18.97 2.93
N LYS A 204 -8.18 -19.10 2.66
CA LYS A 204 -8.78 -20.32 2.13
C LYS A 204 -9.42 -20.09 0.77
N LYS A 205 -9.39 -21.13 -0.07
CA LYS A 205 -10.20 -21.26 -1.28
C LYS A 205 -10.90 -22.61 -1.27
N ASP A 206 -12.21 -22.57 -1.40
CA ASP A 206 -13.08 -23.76 -1.38
C ASP A 206 -12.82 -24.65 -0.15
N GLY A 207 -12.69 -24.01 1.02
CA GLY A 207 -12.44 -24.65 2.32
C GLY A 207 -10.99 -25.09 2.57
N THR A 208 -10.11 -25.05 1.56
CA THR A 208 -8.70 -25.47 1.68
C THR A 208 -7.80 -24.28 1.99
N VAL A 209 -6.94 -24.40 3.01
CA VAL A 209 -5.93 -23.38 3.33
C VAL A 209 -4.90 -23.31 2.20
N LYS A 210 -4.68 -22.11 1.67
CA LYS A 210 -3.72 -21.82 0.61
C LYS A 210 -2.51 -21.04 1.11
N ASP A 211 -2.72 -20.14 2.05
CA ASP A 211 -1.65 -19.34 2.63
C ASP A 211 -1.94 -18.94 4.08
N LYS A 212 -0.89 -18.49 4.80
CA LYS A 212 -0.94 -18.14 6.21
C LYS A 212 0.04 -17.03 6.57
N VAL A 213 -0.44 -16.04 7.30
CA VAL A 213 0.39 -15.07 8.02
C VAL A 213 0.14 -15.18 9.52
N ARG A 214 1.21 -15.24 10.30
CA ARG A 214 1.16 -15.23 11.77
C ARG A 214 1.30 -13.81 12.29
N PHE A 215 0.49 -13.43 13.26
CA PHE A 215 0.67 -12.21 14.04
C PHE A 215 1.02 -12.57 15.48
N VAL A 216 2.15 -12.09 15.95
CA VAL A 216 2.62 -12.27 17.32
C VAL A 216 2.27 -11.02 18.11
N ASN A 217 1.54 -11.19 19.22
CA ASN A 217 1.25 -10.10 20.13
C ASN A 217 2.55 -9.69 20.83
N ASP A 218 3.02 -8.48 20.56
CA ASP A 218 4.25 -7.93 21.07
C ASP A 218 3.97 -7.00 22.24
N ASP A 219 4.15 -7.51 23.46
CA ASP A 219 3.93 -6.80 24.73
C ASP A 219 5.16 -5.99 25.19
N ARG A 220 6.24 -5.98 24.39
CA ARG A 220 7.44 -5.23 24.71
C ARG A 220 7.16 -3.73 24.73
N GLN A 221 7.57 -3.10 25.83
CA GLN A 221 7.53 -1.64 25.97
C GLN A 221 8.72 -1.03 25.25
N TYR A 222 8.50 -0.62 24.00
CA TYR A 222 9.48 0.17 23.26
C TYR A 222 9.46 1.61 23.76
N ARG A 223 10.66 2.21 23.90
CA ARG A 223 10.77 3.61 24.31
C ARG A 223 10.14 4.56 23.30
N ASN A 224 10.27 4.24 22.01
CA ASN A 224 9.64 4.96 20.91
C ASN A 224 9.00 3.94 19.96
N VAL A 225 7.82 4.28 19.45
CA VAL A 225 7.16 3.56 18.36
C VAL A 225 6.67 4.61 17.37
N THR A 226 7.08 4.48 16.11
CA THR A 226 6.59 5.30 15.01
C THR A 226 5.84 4.39 14.05
N ASN A 227 4.53 4.58 13.94
CA ASN A 227 3.66 3.73 13.14
C ASN A 227 3.39 4.38 11.78
N PHE A 228 3.71 3.66 10.71
CA PHE A 228 3.45 4.06 9.34
C PHE A 228 2.32 3.21 8.76
N ILE A 229 1.44 3.85 8.00
CA ILE A 229 0.58 3.20 7.02
C ILE A 229 0.92 3.79 5.66
N TYR A 230 1.08 2.93 4.66
CA TYR A 230 1.50 3.34 3.32
C TYR A 230 0.79 2.53 2.24
N ARG A 231 0.84 3.02 1.01
CA ARG A 231 0.37 2.28 -0.16
C ARG A 231 1.45 1.33 -0.66
N ASN A 232 1.24 0.04 -0.48
CA ASN A 232 2.18 -1.00 -0.87
C ASN A 232 2.32 -1.09 -2.40
N ALA A 233 3.20 -1.98 -2.85
CA ALA A 233 3.49 -2.18 -4.26
C ALA A 233 2.26 -2.61 -5.07
N PHE A 234 1.22 -3.16 -4.44
CA PHE A 234 -0.03 -3.58 -5.08
C PHE A 234 -1.15 -2.54 -4.98
N GLY A 235 -0.84 -1.31 -4.55
CA GLY A 235 -1.80 -0.21 -4.52
C GLY A 235 -2.73 -0.25 -3.30
N MET A 236 -2.42 -1.09 -2.32
CA MET A 236 -3.27 -1.37 -1.16
C MET A 236 -2.55 -0.96 0.14
N PRO A 237 -3.27 -0.72 1.24
CA PRO A 237 -2.63 -0.31 2.48
C PRO A 237 -1.81 -1.46 3.10
N GLU A 238 -0.63 -1.10 3.58
CA GLU A 238 0.21 -1.93 4.43
C GLU A 238 0.83 -1.07 5.55
N THR A 239 1.20 -1.69 6.66
CA THR A 239 1.64 -1.00 7.87
C THR A 239 3.02 -1.43 8.30
N MET A 240 3.80 -0.50 8.85
CA MET A 240 5.11 -0.81 9.42
C MET A 240 5.39 0.03 10.66
N ALA A 241 5.89 -0.60 11.71
CA ALA A 241 6.24 0.07 12.96
C ALA A 241 7.76 0.13 13.12
N PHE A 242 8.29 1.33 13.30
CA PHE A 242 9.69 1.58 13.63
C PHE A 242 9.83 1.69 15.14
N THR A 243 10.77 0.95 15.72
CA THR A 243 10.91 0.80 17.19
C THR A 243 12.26 1.27 17.73
N GLY A 244 13.08 1.89 16.88
CA GLY A 244 14.42 2.36 17.21
C GLY A 244 14.45 3.78 17.78
N LEU A 245 15.62 4.40 17.65
CA LEU A 245 15.84 5.80 18.04
C LEU A 245 14.98 6.75 17.18
N VAL A 246 14.55 7.86 17.79
CA VAL A 246 13.90 8.97 17.09
C VAL A 246 14.71 10.23 17.37
N GLU A 247 15.04 10.96 16.32
CA GLU A 247 15.72 12.26 16.37
C GLU A 247 14.80 13.33 15.82
N TYR A 248 14.69 14.44 16.54
CA TYR A 248 13.89 15.60 16.14
C TYR A 248 14.85 16.69 15.67
N SER A 249 14.72 17.07 14.41
CA SER A 249 15.58 18.08 13.76
C SER A 249 14.72 19.16 13.11
N PRO A 250 13.88 19.87 13.88
CA PRO A 250 12.99 20.87 13.30
C PRO A 250 13.79 22.03 12.71
N GLU A 251 13.38 22.50 11.54
CA GLU A 251 14.00 23.61 10.84
C GLU A 251 13.05 24.80 10.77
N LEU A 252 13.60 26.01 10.77
CA LEU A 252 12.83 27.25 10.61
C LEU A 252 13.42 28.02 9.43
N GLU A 253 12.83 27.82 8.25
CA GLU A 253 13.16 28.58 7.06
C GLU A 253 12.47 29.96 7.12
N GLY A 254 13.09 30.98 6.54
CA GLY A 254 12.48 32.30 6.45
C GLY A 254 13.44 33.34 5.93
N ASP A 255 12.92 34.29 5.18
CA ASP A 255 13.73 35.35 4.58
C ASP A 255 13.91 36.50 5.58
N PRO A 256 15.14 36.81 6.01
CA PRO A 256 15.41 38.03 6.74
C PRO A 256 15.49 39.21 5.76
N VAL A 257 14.83 40.32 6.11
CA VAL A 257 14.96 41.59 5.39
C VAL A 257 15.63 42.59 6.32
N GLU A 258 16.74 43.18 5.87
CA GLU A 258 17.39 44.28 6.57
C GLU A 258 16.69 45.61 6.26
N LEU A 259 16.24 46.29 7.30
CA LEU A 259 15.64 47.61 7.25
C LEU A 259 16.47 48.56 8.12
N LEU A 260 17.42 49.28 7.51
CA LEU A 260 18.27 50.37 8.04
C LEU A 260 18.96 50.11 9.40
N GLN A 261 18.20 49.90 10.48
CA GLN A 261 18.69 49.65 11.85
C GLN A 261 18.17 48.33 12.45
N ARG A 262 17.37 47.53 11.72
CA ARG A 262 16.88 46.24 12.22
C ARG A 262 16.70 45.21 11.10
N THR A 263 16.98 43.96 11.42
CA THR A 263 16.60 42.80 10.59
C THR A 263 15.21 42.34 11.01
N VAL A 264 14.29 42.25 10.07
CA VAL A 264 12.92 41.77 10.30
C VAL A 264 12.70 40.51 9.48
N ARG A 265 12.12 39.47 10.08
CA ARG A 265 11.71 38.26 9.37
C ARG A 265 10.32 38.49 8.77
N THR A 266 10.20 38.41 7.45
CA THR A 266 8.95 38.69 6.72
C THR A 266 8.13 37.43 6.43
N SER A 267 8.80 36.29 6.37
CA SER A 267 8.20 34.96 6.24
C SER A 267 8.91 33.98 7.17
N SER A 268 8.16 33.07 7.78
CA SER A 268 8.72 31.97 8.56
C SER A 268 7.95 30.69 8.26
N LYS A 269 8.69 29.65 7.88
CA LYS A 269 8.17 28.31 7.63
C LYS A 269 8.85 27.37 8.61
N TYR A 270 8.06 26.85 9.53
CA TYR A 270 8.50 25.75 10.36
C TYR A 270 8.47 24.47 9.52
N ILE A 271 9.47 23.61 9.66
CA ILE A 271 9.55 22.28 9.06
C ILE A 271 9.80 21.30 10.20
N ASP A 272 8.78 20.51 10.53
CA ASP A 272 8.89 19.40 11.48
C ASP A 272 9.55 18.21 10.80
N SER A 273 10.89 18.22 10.75
CA SER A 273 11.71 17.11 10.24
C SER A 273 12.08 16.15 11.36
N ARG A 274 11.92 14.85 11.10
CA ARG A 274 12.16 13.78 12.07
C ARG A 274 12.90 12.63 11.39
N THR A 275 13.86 12.07 12.09
CA THR A 275 14.57 10.86 11.68
C THR A 275 14.20 9.73 12.62
N VAL A 276 13.72 8.62 12.08
CA VAL A 276 13.31 7.45 12.85
C VAL A 276 14.08 6.21 12.41
N ASN A 277 14.55 5.42 13.37
CA ASN A 277 15.23 4.17 13.10
C ASN A 277 14.27 2.99 13.25
N SER A 278 14.35 2.05 12.31
CA SER A 278 13.48 0.88 12.28
C SER A 278 13.66 -0.06 13.48
N GLY A 279 14.80 0.00 14.15
CA GLY A 279 15.31 -1.12 14.93
C GLY A 279 15.84 -2.20 13.99
N TYR A 280 16.17 -3.36 14.53
CA TYR A 280 16.74 -4.45 13.74
C TYR A 280 15.69 -5.18 12.92
N LEU A 281 15.97 -5.30 11.62
CA LEU A 281 15.12 -5.92 10.61
C LEU A 281 15.70 -7.27 10.17
N ASP A 282 14.81 -8.21 9.89
CA ASP A 282 15.14 -9.38 9.08
C ASP A 282 15.04 -9.10 7.56
N THR A 283 15.39 -10.08 6.73
CA THR A 283 15.38 -9.94 5.27
C THR A 283 14.00 -9.61 4.68
N ARG A 284 12.91 -10.13 5.27
CA ARG A 284 11.55 -9.89 4.78
C ARG A 284 11.07 -8.51 5.17
N GLN A 285 11.33 -8.11 6.40
CA GLN A 285 11.06 -6.76 6.88
C GLN A 285 11.86 -5.71 6.09
N TYR A 286 13.10 -6.03 5.69
CA TYR A 286 13.87 -5.17 4.80
C TYR A 286 13.20 -4.99 3.43
N GLY A 287 12.67 -6.06 2.82
CA GLY A 287 11.88 -5.97 1.59
C GLY A 287 10.67 -5.05 1.73
N LYS A 288 9.97 -5.14 2.87
CA LYS A 288 8.86 -4.26 3.22
C LYS A 288 9.26 -2.79 3.38
N VAL A 289 10.44 -2.50 3.97
CA VAL A 289 10.98 -1.13 4.01
C VAL A 289 11.23 -0.59 2.61
N LEU A 290 11.75 -1.40 1.69
CA LEU A 290 11.98 -0.95 0.31
C LEU A 290 10.67 -0.56 -0.39
N ASP A 291 9.57 -1.25 -0.08
CA ASP A 291 8.26 -0.85 -0.57
C ASP A 291 7.77 0.46 0.09
N LEU A 292 7.90 0.57 1.41
CA LEU A 292 7.54 1.77 2.18
C LEU A 292 8.27 3.02 1.67
N ILE A 293 9.57 2.96 1.40
CA ILE A 293 10.34 4.15 0.98
C ILE A 293 10.05 4.58 -0.45
N THR A 294 9.51 3.68 -1.29
CA THR A 294 9.16 3.97 -2.69
C THR A 294 7.66 4.24 -2.87
N THR A 295 6.91 4.26 -1.78
CA THR A 295 5.47 4.53 -1.81
C THR A 295 5.17 5.95 -2.28
N ASP A 296 4.04 6.11 -2.95
CA ASP A 296 3.47 7.38 -3.37
C ASP A 296 2.54 7.99 -2.29
N SER A 297 2.17 7.21 -1.27
CA SER A 297 1.29 7.64 -0.19
C SER A 297 1.78 7.07 1.14
N LEU A 298 2.30 7.94 2.01
CA LEU A 298 2.86 7.59 3.32
C LEU A 298 2.21 8.44 4.40
N GLN A 299 1.71 7.79 5.45
CA GLN A 299 1.11 8.48 6.59
C GLN A 299 1.71 7.97 7.90
N LEU A 300 1.98 8.92 8.78
CA LEU A 300 2.23 8.69 10.18
C LEU A 300 0.89 8.61 10.90
N TYR A 301 0.66 7.57 11.70
CA TYR A 301 -0.56 7.46 12.49
C TYR A 301 -0.28 7.17 13.97
N ASN A 302 -1.25 7.54 14.79
CA ASN A 302 -1.41 7.04 16.14
C ASN A 302 -2.90 6.69 16.36
N THR A 303 -3.32 6.50 17.62
CA THR A 303 -4.71 6.17 17.96
C THR A 303 -5.73 7.27 17.62
N GLU A 304 -5.29 8.51 17.45
CA GLU A 304 -6.14 9.69 17.30
C GLU A 304 -5.99 10.35 15.92
N THR A 305 -4.76 10.46 15.41
CA THR A 305 -4.42 11.24 14.23
C THR A 305 -3.77 10.40 13.13
N SER A 306 -3.97 10.85 11.89
CA SER A 306 -3.26 10.39 10.69
C SER A 306 -2.74 11.61 9.97
N THR A 307 -1.45 11.65 9.68
CA THR A 307 -0.78 12.77 9.05
C THR A 307 0.04 12.28 7.88
N GLU A 308 -0.22 12.84 6.71
CA GLU A 308 0.58 12.58 5.52
C GLU A 308 2.00 13.14 5.68
N VAL A 309 2.99 12.32 5.33
CA VAL A 309 4.41 12.66 5.44
C VAL A 309 5.12 12.32 4.13
N VAL A 310 6.19 13.05 3.85
CA VAL A 310 7.06 12.80 2.70
C VAL A 310 8.45 12.48 3.21
N THR A 311 8.98 11.34 2.76
CA THR A 311 10.38 10.95 2.97
C THR A 311 11.31 11.94 2.28
N THR A 312 12.25 12.50 3.02
CA THR A 312 13.22 13.49 2.50
C THR A 312 14.63 12.93 2.42
N ASP A 313 14.97 11.97 3.28
CA ASP A 313 16.28 11.32 3.28
C ASP A 313 16.19 9.91 3.86
N ILE A 314 17.11 9.03 3.44
CA ILE A 314 17.16 7.64 3.87
C ILE A 314 18.63 7.27 4.08
N ASP A 315 18.97 6.87 5.31
CA ASP A 315 20.28 6.31 5.62
C ASP A 315 20.17 4.80 5.86
N PHE A 316 20.92 4.05 5.07
CA PHE A 316 21.06 2.61 5.22
C PHE A 316 22.39 2.31 5.90
N SER A 317 22.34 2.02 7.21
CA SER A 317 23.53 1.53 7.90
C SER A 317 23.76 0.04 7.60
N HIS A 318 24.46 -0.23 6.51
CA HIS A 318 24.92 -1.59 6.16
C HIS A 318 26.30 -1.84 6.74
N LYS A 319 26.36 -2.53 7.89
CA LYS A 319 27.60 -3.20 8.30
C LYS A 319 27.51 -4.63 7.77
N ARG A 320 28.32 -4.94 6.74
CA ARG A 320 28.37 -6.27 6.10
C ARG A 320 29.59 -7.03 6.59
N THR A 321 29.45 -7.70 7.73
CA THR A 321 30.31 -8.80 8.16
C THR A 321 29.46 -9.86 8.90
N GLY A 322 28.90 -10.84 8.18
CA GLY A 322 28.21 -12.01 8.76
C GLY A 322 26.71 -11.83 9.04
N ASN A 323 26.19 -12.46 10.13
CA ASN A 323 24.78 -12.44 10.59
C ASN A 323 24.34 -11.08 11.18
N GLU A 324 24.89 -9.97 10.69
CA GLU A 324 24.61 -8.64 11.23
C GLU A 324 23.19 -8.19 10.89
N LYS A 325 22.56 -7.56 11.87
CA LYS A 325 21.18 -7.11 11.80
C LYS A 325 21.11 -5.80 11.03
N ILE A 326 20.24 -5.74 10.03
CA ILE A 326 20.02 -4.54 9.21
C ILE A 326 19.14 -3.57 10.01
N ASN A 327 19.40 -2.28 9.93
CA ASN A 327 18.43 -1.26 10.32
C ASN A 327 18.39 -0.16 9.26
N VAL A 328 17.29 0.59 9.23
CA VAL A 328 17.10 1.70 8.31
C VAL A 328 16.70 2.91 9.12
N SER A 329 17.32 4.05 8.82
CA SER A 329 16.90 5.35 9.34
C SER A 329 16.17 6.10 8.23
N LEU A 330 14.95 6.53 8.53
CA LEU A 330 14.08 7.24 7.62
C LEU A 330 13.89 8.67 8.13
N THR A 331 14.26 9.66 7.31
CA THR A 331 14.00 11.07 7.60
C THR A 331 12.78 11.52 6.80
N PHE A 332 11.81 12.12 7.47
CA PHE A 332 10.58 12.59 6.85
C PHE A 332 10.11 13.91 7.45
N ARG A 333 9.22 14.59 6.72
CA ARG A 333 8.51 15.78 7.17
C ARG A 333 7.03 15.70 6.79
N GLN A 334 6.18 16.51 7.42
CA GLN A 334 4.77 16.59 7.02
C GLN A 334 4.62 17.06 5.57
N ALA A 335 3.71 16.43 4.82
CA ALA A 335 3.44 16.78 3.42
C ALA A 335 2.82 18.19 3.31
N SER A 336 1.90 18.51 4.23
CA SER A 336 1.29 19.83 4.30
C SER A 336 2.27 20.89 4.79
N ARG A 337 2.35 21.99 4.03
CA ARG A 337 3.07 23.20 4.42
C ARG A 337 2.37 23.98 5.54
N LEU A 338 1.10 23.70 5.80
CA LEU A 338 0.29 24.27 6.89
C LEU A 338 0.00 23.18 7.93
N HIS A 339 1.04 22.76 8.66
CA HIS A 339 0.93 21.71 9.67
C HIS A 339 0.81 22.20 11.11
N LEU A 340 1.09 23.48 11.37
CA LEU A 340 0.90 24.04 12.70
C LEU A 340 -0.60 24.16 12.98
N ALA A 341 -1.10 23.28 13.84
CA ALA A 341 -2.45 23.36 14.36
C ALA A 341 -2.46 24.15 15.68
N PHE A 342 -3.38 25.10 15.80
CA PHE A 342 -3.71 25.70 17.09
C PHE A 342 -4.83 24.89 17.73
N GLU A 343 -4.47 24.11 18.75
CA GLU A 343 -5.45 23.38 19.55
C GLU A 343 -5.59 24.07 20.91
N ARG A 344 -6.82 24.44 21.25
CA ARG A 344 -7.16 24.91 22.60
C ARG A 344 -7.86 23.77 23.31
N THR A 345 -7.13 22.99 24.09
CA THR A 345 -7.70 21.96 24.96
C THR A 345 -8.60 22.60 26.01
N GLY A 346 -9.90 22.30 25.96
CA GLY A 346 -10.90 22.68 26.96
C GLY A 346 -12.25 22.02 26.64
N ASP A 347 -12.95 21.55 27.67
CA ASP A 347 -14.16 20.69 27.62
C ASP A 347 -15.38 21.22 26.83
N ASN A 348 -15.28 22.42 26.25
CA ASN A 348 -16.32 23.02 25.41
C ASN A 348 -15.77 23.24 24.00
N GLY A 349 -15.50 22.14 23.30
CA GLY A 349 -15.03 22.14 21.91
C GLY A 349 -15.86 23.10 21.05
N ILE A 350 -15.17 23.96 20.30
CA ILE A 350 -15.77 24.86 19.31
C ILE A 350 -16.20 23.99 18.12
N TYR A 351 -17.24 23.18 18.31
CA TYR A 351 -17.92 22.44 17.25
C TYR A 351 -18.85 23.42 16.52
N GLY A 352 -18.66 23.61 15.21
CA GLY A 352 -19.56 24.42 14.37
C GLY A 352 -18.91 25.52 13.54
N ARG A 353 -17.64 25.38 13.13
CA ARG A 353 -17.09 26.27 12.10
C ARG A 353 -17.46 25.75 10.72
N ILE A 354 -17.91 26.65 9.85
CA ILE A 354 -18.39 26.39 8.49
C ILE A 354 -17.32 25.71 7.61
N PHE A 355 -16.04 25.82 7.96
CA PHE A 355 -14.93 25.11 7.33
C PHE A 355 -14.11 24.41 8.42
N ASP A 356 -14.52 23.21 8.82
CA ASP A 356 -13.67 22.30 9.58
C ASP A 356 -13.18 21.15 8.68
N ARG A 357 -12.28 20.30 9.17
CA ARG A 357 -11.71 19.16 8.42
C ARG A 357 -12.76 18.17 7.87
N THR A 358 -14.03 18.27 8.26
CA THR A 358 -15.12 17.45 7.72
C THR A 358 -15.77 18.05 6.48
N PHE A 359 -15.51 19.33 6.17
CA PHE A 359 -16.11 20.05 5.04
C PHE A 359 -15.66 19.54 3.66
N ASP A 360 -14.50 18.87 3.58
CA ASP A 360 -14.04 18.23 2.34
C ASP A 360 -14.73 16.88 2.04
N ASN A 361 -15.56 16.35 2.96
CA ASN A 361 -16.32 15.11 2.74
C ASN A 361 -17.80 15.36 2.41
N THR A 362 -18.24 16.61 2.20
CA THR A 362 -19.66 16.95 1.96
C THR A 362 -20.07 17.07 0.49
N PHE A 363 -19.19 16.75 -0.45
CA PHE A 363 -19.50 16.69 -1.88
C PHE A 363 -19.14 15.32 -2.45
N GLU A 364 -19.95 14.30 -2.12
CA GLU A 364 -20.13 13.08 -2.94
C GLU A 364 -21.54 13.08 -3.55
#